data_AF-A0A2E8D5F4-F1
#
_entry.id   AF-A0A2E8D5F4-F1
#
_cell.length_a   1.000
_cell.length_b   1.000
_cell.length_c   1.000
_cell.angle_alpha   90.00
_cell.angle_beta   90.00
_cell.angle_gamma   90.00
#
_symmetry.space_group_name_H-M   'P 1'
#
loop_
_entity.id
_entity.type
_entity.pdbx_description
1 polymer ?
#
loop_
_entity_poly.entity_id
_entity_poly.type
_entity_poly.pdbx_seq_one_letter_code
_entity_poly.pdbx_strand_id
1 'polypeptide(L)'
;MKPKTIGFWRGRLPHWEVEDGKYFVTIRLKRAIPKAGLDRIREKSEALQNVDHTNEAEVLRIQRLIFKEMEYWLHRSKQVQHLRGQQVAEMVIDAIEHREQRCVWNMFEYVGMPNHVHLFFRNR
;
A
#
# COMPACT_ATOMS: atom_id res chain seq x y z
N MET A 1 9.18 6.28 17.69
CA MET A 1 9.29 4.97 18.37
C MET A 1 9.44 3.92 17.28
N LYS A 2 10.42 3.02 17.37
CA LYS A 2 10.63 1.99 16.34
C LYS A 2 9.51 0.94 16.44
N PRO A 3 8.94 0.47 15.31
CA PRO A 3 7.96 -0.60 15.33
C PRO A 3 8.58 -1.87 15.93
N LYS A 4 7.97 -2.42 16.98
CA LYS A 4 8.42 -3.66 17.60
C LYS A 4 7.82 -4.83 16.83
N THR A 5 8.66 -5.60 16.15
CA THR A 5 8.22 -6.81 15.45
C THR A 5 7.87 -7.89 16.47
N ILE A 6 6.66 -8.43 16.39
CA ILE A 6 6.17 -9.53 17.24
C ILE A 6 6.04 -10.85 16.45
N GLY A 7 5.97 -10.76 15.12
CA GLY A 7 5.93 -11.91 14.23
C GLY A 7 6.52 -11.58 12.87
N PHE A 8 7.31 -12.49 12.32
CA PHE A 8 7.76 -12.41 10.94
C PHE A 8 7.92 -13.82 10.37
N TRP A 9 7.21 -14.10 9.28
CA TRP A 9 7.37 -15.37 8.57
C TRP A 9 7.32 -15.15 7.06
N ARG A 10 8.12 -15.92 6.35
CA ARG A 10 8.28 -15.80 4.90
C ARG A 10 7.82 -17.09 4.21
N GLY A 11 6.53 -17.13 3.86
CA GLY A 11 5.93 -18.16 2.99
C GLY A 11 5.75 -17.66 1.56
N ARG A 12 4.71 -18.15 0.86
CA ARG A 12 4.29 -17.57 -0.45
C ARG A 12 3.82 -16.12 -0.32
N LEU A 13 3.28 -15.76 0.83
CA LEU A 13 2.97 -14.39 1.23
C LEU A 13 3.78 -14.11 2.50
N PRO A 14 4.79 -13.21 2.46
CA PRO A 14 5.48 -12.81 3.66
C PRO A 14 4.51 -12.04 4.55
N HIS A 15 4.55 -12.33 5.84
CA HIS A 15 3.77 -11.59 6.83
C HIS A 15 4.73 -10.98 7.85
N TRP A 16 4.37 -9.79 8.27
CA TRP A 16 5.11 -9.01 9.25
C TRP A 16 4.10 -8.41 10.22
N GLU A 17 4.20 -8.83 11.48
CA GLU A 17 3.36 -8.38 12.57
C GLU A 17 4.15 -7.48 13.50
N VAL A 18 3.58 -6.32 13.78
CA VAL A 18 4.15 -5.27 14.61
C VAL A 18 3.20 -5.01 15.78
N GLU A 19 3.75 -4.92 17.00
CA GLU A 19 3.01 -4.51 18.20
C GLU A 19 2.35 -3.15 17.96
N ASP A 20 1.03 -3.08 18.14
CA ASP A 20 0.20 -1.90 17.83
C ASP A 20 0.42 -1.34 16.40
N GLY A 21 0.76 -2.21 15.45
CA GLY A 21 1.04 -1.87 14.08
C GLY A 21 -0.13 -1.17 13.40
N LYS A 22 0.04 0.12 13.07
CA LYS A 22 -0.87 0.87 12.22
C LYS A 22 -0.34 0.83 10.79
N TYR A 23 -1.12 0.26 9.89
CA TYR A 23 -0.74 0.03 8.51
C TYR A 23 -1.47 1.00 7.59
N PHE A 24 -0.71 1.69 6.74
CA PHE A 24 -1.24 2.38 5.57
C PHE A 24 -0.97 1.52 4.34
N VAL A 25 -2.01 0.99 3.73
CA VAL A 25 -1.93 0.04 2.61
C VAL A 25 -2.59 0.63 1.38
N THR A 26 -1.90 0.55 0.23
CA THR A 26 -2.45 0.94 -1.06
C THR A 26 -2.65 -0.31 -1.92
N ILE A 27 -3.89 -0.59 -2.30
CA ILE A 27 -4.27 -1.65 -3.24
C ILE A 27 -4.56 -0.99 -4.57
N ARG A 28 -3.93 -1.44 -5.66
CA ARG A 28 -4.16 -0.90 -7.00
C ARG A 28 -4.59 -1.96 -7.98
N LEU A 29 -5.38 -1.55 -8.98
CA LEU A 29 -5.73 -2.42 -10.09
C LEU A 29 -4.48 -2.80 -10.90
N LYS A 30 -4.49 -4.03 -11.42
CA LYS A 30 -3.43 -4.50 -12.30
C LYS A 30 -3.33 -3.56 -13.51
N ARG A 31 -2.11 -3.13 -13.85
CA ARG A 31 -1.83 -2.16 -14.94
C ARG A 31 -2.36 -0.74 -14.71
N ALA A 32 -2.77 -0.37 -13.49
CA ALA A 32 -3.15 1.00 -13.16
C ALA A 32 -1.98 1.99 -13.35
N ILE A 33 -0.73 1.56 -13.11
CA ILE A 33 0.46 2.38 -13.39
C ILE A 33 1.02 1.97 -14.76
N PRO A 34 1.15 2.90 -15.72
CA PRO A 34 1.75 2.63 -17.03
C PRO A 34 3.21 2.17 -16.92
N LYS A 35 3.73 1.54 -17.98
CA LYS A 35 5.11 1.04 -18.03
C LYS A 35 6.14 2.10 -17.63
N ALA A 36 6.05 3.31 -18.18
CA ALA A 36 6.95 4.41 -17.84
C ALA A 36 6.98 4.72 -16.34
N GLY A 37 5.82 4.69 -15.67
CA GLY A 37 5.77 4.89 -14.22
C GLY A 37 6.36 3.73 -13.44
N LEU A 38 6.15 2.49 -13.89
CA LEU A 38 6.79 1.32 -13.28
C LEU A 38 8.31 1.38 -13.40
N ASP A 39 8.81 1.82 -14.56
CA ASP A 39 10.25 1.94 -14.79
C ASP A 39 10.88 3.02 -13.88
N ARG A 40 10.22 4.18 -13.69
CA ARG A 40 10.67 5.21 -12.72
C ARG A 40 10.61 4.74 -11.26
N ILE A 41 9.59 3.97 -10.89
CA ILE A 41 9.48 3.40 -9.54
C ILE A 41 10.60 2.39 -9.30
N ARG A 42 10.94 1.57 -10.31
CA ARG A 42 12.07 0.62 -10.23
C ARG A 42 13.39 1.34 -10.06
N GLU A 43 13.67 2.36 -10.85
CA GLU A 43 14.88 3.18 -10.74
C GLU A 43 15.06 3.73 -9.31
N LYS A 44 13.99 4.27 -8.71
CA LYS A 44 14.02 4.73 -7.31
C LYS A 44 14.17 3.59 -6.30
N SER A 45 13.64 2.42 -6.61
CA SER A 45 13.74 1.24 -5.76
C SER A 45 15.14 0.63 -5.80
N GLU A 46 15.86 0.74 -6.92
CA GLU A 46 17.28 0.39 -7.03
C GLU A 46 18.15 1.31 -6.17
N ALA A 47 17.81 2.61 -6.10
CA ALA A 47 18.47 3.52 -5.15
C ALA A 47 18.30 3.09 -3.69
N LEU A 48 17.13 2.51 -3.33
CA LEU A 48 16.89 1.96 -2.00
C LEU A 48 17.71 0.69 -1.71
N GLN A 49 18.08 -0.08 -2.74
CA GLN A 49 18.90 -1.29 -2.57
C GLN A 49 20.38 -0.95 -2.31
N ASN A 50 20.83 0.21 -2.80
CA ASN A 50 22.23 0.64 -2.71
C ASN A 50 22.49 1.62 -1.55
N VAL A 51 21.47 1.92 -0.74
CA VAL A 51 21.62 2.83 0.41
C VAL A 51 22.23 2.10 1.60
N ASP A 52 22.98 2.83 2.43
CA ASP A 52 23.34 2.35 3.76
C ASP A 52 22.06 2.20 4.61
N HIS A 53 21.66 0.95 4.86
CA HIS A 53 20.47 0.62 5.64
C HIS A 53 20.59 0.95 7.13
N THR A 54 21.79 1.29 7.63
CA THR A 54 21.96 1.80 8.99
C THR A 54 21.54 3.26 9.11
N ASN A 55 21.51 4.00 7.99
CA ASN A 55 20.99 5.36 7.92
C ASN A 55 19.47 5.35 7.71
N GLU A 56 18.73 5.18 8.82
CA GLU A 56 17.26 5.11 8.81
C GLU A 56 16.59 6.34 8.20
N ALA A 57 17.18 7.53 8.37
CA ALA A 57 16.63 8.76 7.82
C ALA A 57 16.68 8.76 6.29
N GLU A 58 17.78 8.28 5.72
CA GLU A 58 17.96 8.20 4.27
C GLU A 58 17.08 7.09 3.65
N VAL A 59 17.00 5.93 4.29
CA VAL A 59 16.08 4.85 3.92
C VAL A 59 14.64 5.38 3.87
N LEU A 60 14.20 6.06 4.92
CA LEU A 60 12.85 6.64 5.00
C LEU A 60 12.62 7.71 3.94
N ARG A 61 13.63 8.55 3.65
CA ARG A 61 13.56 9.56 2.60
C ARG A 61 13.32 8.91 1.23
N ILE A 62 14.08 7.87 0.88
CA ILE A 62 13.94 7.16 -0.39
C ILE A 62 12.58 6.44 -0.47
N GLN A 63 12.14 5.77 0.59
CA GLN A 63 10.82 5.14 0.66
C GLN A 63 9.69 6.14 0.41
N ARG A 64 9.76 7.33 1.01
CA ARG A 64 8.80 8.42 0.76
C ARG A 64 8.82 8.90 -0.69
N LEU A 65 9.98 8.98 -1.33
CA LEU A 65 10.10 9.34 -2.75
C LEU A 65 9.48 8.27 -3.67
N ILE A 66 9.70 6.99 -3.36
CA ILE A 66 9.07 5.87 -4.09
C ILE A 66 7.54 5.95 -3.96
N PHE A 67 7.04 6.13 -2.74
CA PHE A 67 5.61 6.28 -2.48
C PHE A 67 5.02 7.48 -3.24
N LYS A 68 5.65 8.67 -3.15
CA LYS A 68 5.22 9.87 -3.89
C LYS A 68 5.17 9.66 -5.40
N GLU A 69 6.14 8.94 -5.97
CA GLU A 69 6.15 8.60 -7.40
C GLU A 69 4.98 7.67 -7.74
N MET A 70 4.71 6.66 -6.91
CA MET A 70 3.59 5.74 -7.09
C MET A 70 2.25 6.47 -7.10
N GLU A 71 2.01 7.32 -6.10
CA GLU A 71 0.80 8.14 -5.96
C GLU A 71 0.61 9.08 -7.16
N TYR A 72 1.70 9.73 -7.60
CA TYR A 72 1.67 10.60 -8.78
C TYR A 72 1.14 9.87 -10.02
N TRP A 73 1.63 8.65 -10.27
CA TRP A 73 1.18 7.86 -11.42
C TRP A 73 -0.23 7.32 -11.25
N LEU A 74 -0.59 6.86 -10.05
CA LEU A 74 -1.94 6.36 -9.76
C LEU A 74 -2.99 7.45 -9.97
N HIS A 75 -2.75 8.65 -9.45
CA HIS A 75 -3.68 9.78 -9.56
C HIS A 75 -3.89 10.25 -11.01
N ARG A 76 -2.83 10.25 -11.83
CA ARG A 76 -2.89 10.74 -13.22
C ARG A 76 -3.34 9.68 -14.22
N SER A 77 -3.28 8.40 -13.84
CA SER A 77 -3.56 7.31 -14.77
C SER A 77 -5.04 7.23 -15.11
N LYS A 78 -5.31 7.29 -16.41
CA LYS A 78 -6.61 7.00 -17.01
C LYS A 78 -6.75 5.53 -17.42
N GLN A 79 -5.73 4.72 -17.20
CA GLN A 79 -5.76 3.29 -17.50
C GLN A 79 -6.46 2.55 -16.37
N VAL A 80 -7.34 1.61 -16.73
CA VAL A 80 -7.95 0.64 -15.82
C VAL A 80 -8.62 1.32 -14.61
N GLN A 81 -9.86 1.79 -14.80
CA GLN A 81 -10.63 2.53 -13.78
C GLN A 81 -11.84 1.74 -13.28
N HIS A 82 -11.69 0.44 -12.99
CA HIS A 82 -12.83 -0.40 -12.64
C HIS A 82 -13.57 0.04 -11.38
N LEU A 83 -12.88 0.68 -10.42
CA LEU A 83 -13.49 1.22 -9.20
C LEU A 83 -14.33 2.48 -9.46
N ARG A 84 -14.32 3.03 -10.68
CA ARG A 84 -15.28 4.07 -11.08
C ARG A 84 -16.69 3.52 -11.25
N GLY A 85 -16.82 2.22 -11.55
CA GLY A 85 -18.12 1.56 -11.61
C GLY A 85 -18.65 1.30 -10.21
N GLN A 86 -19.84 1.81 -9.91
CA GLN A 86 -20.47 1.70 -8.59
C GLN A 86 -20.48 0.26 -8.06
N GLN A 87 -20.94 -0.69 -8.87
CA GLN A 87 -21.01 -2.10 -8.48
C GLN A 87 -19.65 -2.68 -8.04
N VAL A 88 -18.56 -2.31 -8.72
CA VAL A 88 -17.23 -2.81 -8.38
C VAL A 88 -16.69 -2.12 -7.12
N ALA A 89 -16.97 -0.82 -6.96
CA ALA A 89 -16.61 -0.09 -5.75
C ALA A 89 -17.33 -0.67 -4.52
N GLU A 90 -18.64 -0.93 -4.63
CA GLU A 90 -19.46 -1.54 -3.58
C GLU A 90 -18.92 -2.91 -3.16
N MET A 91 -18.58 -3.79 -4.11
CA MET A 91 -17.97 -5.09 -3.79
C MET A 91 -16.67 -4.97 -2.97
N VAL A 92 -15.86 -3.92 -3.22
CA VAL A 92 -14.62 -3.70 -2.46
C VAL A 92 -14.92 -3.13 -1.08
N ILE A 93 -15.89 -2.21 -0.97
CA ILE A 93 -16.34 -1.65 0.31
C ILE A 93 -16.91 -2.77 1.20
N ASP A 94 -17.81 -3.59 0.67
CA ASP A 94 -18.41 -4.72 1.38
C ASP A 94 -17.33 -5.68 1.92
N ALA A 95 -16.28 -5.92 1.14
CA ALA A 95 -15.17 -6.77 1.56
C ALA A 95 -14.33 -6.16 2.71
N ILE A 96 -14.17 -4.83 2.72
CA ILE A 96 -13.49 -4.09 3.80
C ILE A 96 -14.35 -4.15 5.06
N GLU A 97 -15.64 -3.82 4.94
CA GLU A 97 -16.59 -3.80 6.05
C GLU A 97 -16.79 -5.20 6.66
N HIS A 98 -16.87 -6.24 5.83
CA HIS A 98 -16.95 -7.62 6.31
C HIS A 98 -15.74 -7.96 7.19
N ARG A 99 -14.53 -7.50 6.86
CA ARG A 99 -13.33 -7.78 7.69
C ARG A 99 -13.34 -7.02 9.01
N GLU A 100 -13.88 -5.81 9.03
CA GLU A 100 -14.12 -5.06 10.27
C GLU A 100 -15.15 -5.77 11.15
N GLN A 101 -16.28 -6.17 10.58
CA GLN A 101 -17.34 -6.89 11.30
C GLN A 101 -16.86 -8.21 11.89
N ARG A 102 -15.97 -8.93 11.17
CA ARG A 102 -15.34 -10.16 11.65
C ARG A 102 -14.25 -9.91 12.71
N CYS A 103 -14.02 -8.66 13.10
CA CYS A 103 -13.01 -8.25 14.08
C CYS A 103 -11.58 -8.69 13.70
N VAL A 104 -11.32 -8.92 12.40
CA VAL A 104 -9.99 -9.27 11.90
C VAL A 104 -9.15 -8.01 11.80
N TRP A 105 -9.77 -6.93 11.32
CA TRP A 105 -9.17 -5.61 11.25
C TRP A 105 -9.86 -4.69 12.25
N ASN A 106 -9.13 -3.65 12.65
CA ASN A 106 -9.70 -2.44 13.20
C ASN A 106 -9.36 -1.30 12.24
N MET A 107 -10.35 -0.97 11.42
CA MET A 107 -10.31 -0.01 10.33
C MET A 107 -10.48 1.39 10.90
N PHE A 108 -9.50 2.26 10.63
CA PHE A 108 -9.59 3.66 10.98
C PHE A 108 -10.27 4.43 9.86
N GLU A 109 -9.73 4.34 8.64
CA GLU A 109 -10.23 5.05 7.46
C GLU A 109 -9.89 4.27 6.18
N TYR A 110 -10.69 4.45 5.14
CA TYR A 110 -10.36 4.01 3.79
C TYR A 110 -10.93 4.97 2.75
N VAL A 111 -10.29 5.03 1.58
CA VAL A 111 -10.77 5.83 0.44
C VAL A 111 -10.54 5.09 -0.87
N GLY A 112 -11.59 5.05 -1.69
CA GLY A 112 -11.54 4.49 -3.04
C GLY A 112 -11.31 5.58 -4.09
N MET A 113 -10.33 5.36 -4.95
CA MET A 113 -10.07 6.12 -6.17
C MET A 113 -10.39 5.24 -7.38
N PRO A 114 -10.54 5.78 -8.60
CA PRO A 114 -10.97 4.98 -9.76
C PRO A 114 -10.10 3.75 -10.07
N ASN A 115 -8.82 3.74 -9.68
CA ASN A 115 -7.88 2.66 -9.99
C ASN A 115 -7.10 2.11 -8.77
N HIS A 116 -7.34 2.62 -7.56
CA HIS A 116 -6.70 2.17 -6.32
C HIS A 116 -7.54 2.49 -5.09
N VAL A 117 -7.21 1.88 -3.96
CA VAL A 117 -7.83 2.10 -2.65
C VAL A 117 -6.71 2.29 -1.62
N HIS A 118 -6.88 3.27 -0.75
CA HIS A 118 -6.05 3.40 0.45
C HIS A 118 -6.81 2.88 1.66
N LEU A 119 -6.11 2.13 2.50
CA LEU A 119 -6.61 1.59 3.77
C LEU A 119 -5.70 2.08 4.89
N PHE A 120 -6.30 2.52 5.99
CA PHE A 120 -5.61 2.80 7.23
C PHE A 120 -6.25 2.00 8.36
N PHE A 121 -5.54 1.00 8.86
CA PHE A 121 -6.08 0.05 9.84
C PHE A 121 -4.99 -0.53 10.73
N ARG A 122 -5.38 -1.25 11.78
CA ARG A 122 -4.50 -2.17 12.52
C ARG A 122 -5.04 -3.58 12.46
N ASN A 123 -4.14 -4.57 12.49
CA ASN A 123 -4.53 -5.97 12.67
C ASN A 123 -4.89 -6.19 14.15
N ARG A 124 -5.88 -7.03 14.43
CA ARG A 124 -6.24 -7.42 15.81
C ARG A 124 -5.49 -8.66 16.26
#